data_AF-A0A2D9Y058-F1
#
_entry.id   AF-A0A2D9Y058-F1
#
_cell.length_a   1.000
_cell.length_b   1.000
_cell.length_c   1.000
_cell.angle_alpha   90.00
_cell.angle_beta   90.00
_cell.angle_gamma   90.00
#
_symmetry.space_group_name_H-M   'P 1'
#
loop_
_entity.id
_entity.type
_entity.pdbx_description
1 polymer ?
#
loop_
_entity_poly.entity_id
_entity_poly.type
_entity_poly.pdbx_seq_one_letter_code
_entity_poly.pdbx_strand_id
1 'polypeptide(L)'
;MGSMIYSFRYQKVTYEGNRVEITDQLRSLKNQSKFVYIPLEYKVYVNKQFKKLSEQAIPRYFKKEAIVFLDELYKYEEFLDIYQSSTHMVVQELRKDMRRLDFKFEKEYTKAKTLYDRAINEISDNTERIDLLKDEVTNTKTKLACHRWMKSKFEHYTTLNSILNPDPLIAEFLKEASGASYDLFKQNKVEKLSGYLQTDIIEFYHLKALSEIDIDSIELNYIDKI
;
A
#
# COMPACT_ATOMS: atom_id res chain seq x y z
N MET A 1 6.03 -28.05 -44.12
CA MET A 1 7.01 -28.32 -43.05
C MET A 1 6.24 -28.48 -41.76
N GLY A 2 6.39 -29.61 -41.06
CA GLY A 2 5.68 -29.84 -39.80
C GLY A 2 6.18 -28.89 -38.71
N SER A 3 5.29 -28.11 -38.13
CA SER A 3 5.58 -27.29 -36.96
C SER A 3 6.07 -28.20 -35.84
N MET A 4 7.29 -27.97 -35.33
CA MET A 4 7.79 -28.73 -34.19
C MET A 4 6.91 -28.42 -32.97
N ILE A 5 6.24 -29.44 -32.44
CA ILE A 5 5.41 -29.34 -31.24
C ILE A 5 6.32 -29.50 -30.03
N TYR A 6 6.23 -28.56 -29.10
CA TYR A 6 6.92 -28.58 -27.82
C TYR A 6 5.91 -28.89 -26.72
N SER A 7 6.36 -29.62 -25.70
CA SER A 7 5.59 -29.79 -24.48
C SER A 7 6.52 -29.70 -23.27
N PHE A 8 6.15 -28.88 -22.30
CA PHE A 8 6.79 -28.90 -20.99
C PHE A 8 5.77 -28.56 -19.91
N ARG A 9 5.97 -29.18 -18.75
CA ARG A 9 5.20 -28.89 -17.55
C ARG A 9 5.98 -27.92 -16.68
N TYR A 10 5.29 -26.93 -16.16
CA TYR A 10 5.80 -26.03 -15.13
C TYR A 10 4.75 -25.92 -14.02
N GLN A 11 5.14 -26.27 -12.79
CA GLN A 11 4.20 -26.52 -11.68
C GLN A 11 3.04 -27.47 -12.08
N LYS A 12 1.80 -26.97 -12.06
CA LYS A 12 0.58 -27.73 -12.40
C LYS A 12 0.09 -27.48 -13.84
N VAL A 13 0.74 -26.60 -14.60
CA VAL A 13 0.32 -26.23 -15.96
C VAL A 13 1.22 -26.92 -16.98
N THR A 14 0.59 -27.46 -18.02
CA THR A 14 1.29 -28.02 -19.19
C THR A 14 1.20 -27.02 -20.33
N TYR A 15 2.35 -26.59 -20.83
CA TYR A 15 2.48 -25.75 -22.00
C TYR A 15 2.78 -26.64 -23.18
N GLU A 16 1.86 -26.71 -24.12
CA GLU A 16 1.96 -27.53 -25.32
C GLU A 16 1.61 -26.70 -26.56
N GLY A 17 2.33 -26.97 -27.65
CA GLY A 17 2.13 -26.31 -28.93
C GLY A 17 3.44 -25.98 -29.63
N ASN A 18 3.34 -25.28 -30.76
CA ASN A 18 4.51 -24.70 -31.41
C ASN A 18 5.02 -23.48 -30.62
N ARG A 19 6.17 -22.95 -31.04
CA ARG A 19 6.85 -21.84 -30.35
C ARG A 19 5.97 -20.58 -30.23
N VAL A 20 5.19 -20.28 -31.26
CA VAL A 20 4.31 -19.11 -31.30
C VAL A 20 3.16 -19.30 -30.31
N GLU A 21 2.52 -20.46 -30.34
CA GLU A 21 1.42 -20.81 -29.42
C GLU A 21 1.85 -20.73 -27.96
N ILE A 22 3.01 -21.30 -27.60
CA ILE A 22 3.53 -21.22 -26.23
C ILE A 22 3.88 -19.76 -25.87
N THR A 23 4.46 -19.00 -26.80
CA THR A 23 4.77 -17.58 -26.56
C THR A 23 3.51 -16.77 -26.28
N ASP A 24 2.41 -17.05 -26.99
CA ASP A 24 1.13 -16.39 -26.80
C ASP A 24 0.45 -16.79 -25.47
N GLN A 25 0.56 -18.06 -25.06
CA GLN A 25 0.13 -18.51 -23.72
C GLN A 25 0.89 -17.74 -22.63
N LEU A 26 2.20 -17.62 -22.75
CA LEU A 26 3.05 -16.89 -21.78
C LEU A 26 2.79 -15.38 -21.80
N ARG A 27 2.51 -14.80 -22.97
CA ARG A 27 2.09 -13.39 -23.09
C ARG A 27 0.78 -13.14 -22.36
N SER A 28 -0.18 -14.05 -22.53
CA SER A 28 -1.49 -13.96 -21.88
C SER A 28 -1.35 -14.05 -20.36
N LEU A 29 -0.51 -14.97 -19.86
CA LEU A 29 -0.21 -15.11 -18.43
C LEU A 29 0.39 -13.82 -17.85
N LYS A 30 1.40 -13.26 -18.52
CA LYS A 30 2.06 -12.01 -18.13
C LYS A 30 1.11 -10.81 -18.01
N ASN A 31 0.06 -10.79 -18.82
CA ASN A 31 -0.88 -9.67 -18.94
C ASN A 31 -2.15 -9.87 -18.09
N GLN A 32 -2.17 -10.87 -17.19
CA GLN A 32 -3.28 -11.04 -16.26
C GLN A 32 -3.44 -9.83 -15.34
N SER A 33 -4.69 -9.53 -14.95
CA SER A 33 -5.04 -8.37 -14.13
C SER A 33 -4.35 -8.32 -12.76
N LYS A 34 -4.00 -9.48 -12.19
CA LYS A 34 -3.27 -9.56 -10.92
C LYS A 34 -1.90 -8.87 -10.98
N PHE A 35 -1.33 -8.71 -12.17
CA PHE A 35 -0.03 -8.09 -12.42
C PHE A 35 -0.12 -6.57 -12.74
N VAL A 36 -1.26 -5.93 -12.51
CA VAL A 36 -1.48 -4.50 -12.85
C VAL A 36 -0.60 -3.56 -12.01
N TYR A 37 -0.41 -3.84 -10.73
CA TYR A 37 0.37 -3.00 -9.80
C TYR A 37 1.85 -3.41 -9.68
N ILE A 38 2.40 -4.00 -10.73
CA ILE A 38 3.82 -4.35 -10.78
C ILE A 38 4.70 -3.09 -10.63
N PRO A 39 5.68 -3.08 -9.70
CA PRO A 39 6.76 -2.08 -9.69
C PRO A 39 7.42 -1.96 -11.06
N LEU A 40 7.68 -0.73 -11.52
CA LEU A 40 8.17 -0.48 -12.88
C LEU A 40 9.46 -1.27 -13.19
N GLU A 41 10.37 -1.36 -12.23
CA GLU A 41 11.64 -2.07 -12.32
C GLU A 41 11.41 -3.55 -12.62
N TYR A 42 10.46 -4.17 -11.94
CA TYR A 42 10.09 -5.56 -12.16
C TYR A 42 9.37 -5.74 -13.51
N LYS A 43 8.49 -4.80 -13.90
CA LYS A 43 7.85 -4.82 -15.23
C LYS A 43 8.89 -4.82 -16.34
N VAL A 44 9.90 -3.96 -16.24
CA VAL A 44 11.02 -3.86 -17.18
C VAL A 44 11.82 -5.15 -17.21
N TYR A 45 12.15 -5.71 -16.03
CA TYR A 45 12.87 -6.97 -15.92
C TYR A 45 12.12 -8.14 -16.57
N VAL A 46 10.85 -8.34 -16.25
CA VAL A 46 10.02 -9.41 -16.83
C VAL A 46 9.84 -9.22 -18.33
N ASN A 47 9.65 -7.99 -18.80
CA ASN A 47 9.61 -7.69 -20.24
C ASN A 47 10.90 -8.10 -20.94
N LYS A 48 12.06 -7.85 -20.33
CA LYS A 48 13.37 -8.24 -20.87
C LYS A 48 13.50 -9.77 -20.95
N GLN A 49 13.08 -10.50 -19.91
CA GLN A 49 13.08 -11.97 -19.93
C GLN A 49 12.14 -12.52 -21.00
N PHE A 50 10.93 -11.96 -21.10
CA PHE A 50 9.95 -12.35 -22.12
C PHE A 50 10.47 -12.11 -23.54
N LYS A 51 11.12 -10.96 -23.79
CA LYS A 51 11.74 -10.65 -25.08
C LYS A 51 12.82 -11.68 -25.44
N LYS A 52 13.75 -11.94 -24.52
CA LYS A 52 14.84 -12.92 -24.68
C LYS A 52 14.32 -14.31 -25.03
N LEU A 53 13.25 -14.74 -24.37
CA LEU A 53 12.53 -15.98 -24.67
C LEU A 53 11.94 -15.96 -26.09
N SER A 54 11.20 -14.90 -26.43
CA SER A 54 10.47 -14.80 -27.71
C SER A 54 11.38 -14.77 -28.94
N GLU A 55 12.63 -14.34 -28.79
CA GLU A 55 13.64 -14.29 -29.85
C GLU A 55 14.42 -15.61 -29.98
N GLN A 56 14.27 -16.55 -29.05
CA GLN A 56 15.03 -17.79 -29.04
C GLN A 56 14.49 -18.79 -30.07
N ALA A 57 15.24 -18.98 -31.16
CA ALA A 57 14.90 -19.90 -32.23
C ALA A 57 15.19 -21.37 -31.89
N ILE A 58 16.13 -21.63 -30.97
CA ILE A 58 16.58 -22.98 -30.65
C ILE A 58 15.69 -23.59 -29.56
N PRO A 59 15.02 -24.74 -29.81
CA PRO A 59 14.05 -25.36 -28.89
C PRO A 59 14.53 -25.54 -27.44
N ARG A 60 15.75 -26.08 -27.29
CA ARG A 60 16.33 -26.37 -25.96
C ARG A 60 16.51 -25.09 -25.15
N TYR A 61 16.97 -24.01 -25.79
CA TYR A 61 17.15 -22.73 -25.13
C TYR A 61 15.81 -22.03 -24.93
N PHE A 62 14.85 -22.15 -25.85
CA PHE A 62 13.50 -21.61 -25.69
C PHE A 62 12.85 -22.16 -24.42
N LYS A 63 12.86 -23.49 -24.24
CA LYS A 63 12.35 -24.12 -23.01
C LYS A 63 13.07 -23.61 -21.75
N LYS A 64 14.40 -23.49 -21.79
CA LYS A 64 15.19 -23.00 -20.64
C LYS A 64 14.79 -21.57 -20.27
N GLU A 65 14.72 -20.68 -21.24
CA GLU A 65 14.31 -19.27 -21.02
C GLU A 65 12.84 -19.17 -20.60
N ALA A 66 11.97 -20.08 -21.06
CA ALA A 66 10.56 -20.12 -20.66
C ALA A 66 10.44 -20.48 -19.17
N ILE A 67 11.21 -21.45 -18.71
CA ILE A 67 11.26 -21.82 -17.29
C ILE A 67 11.77 -20.65 -16.45
N VAL A 68 12.85 -19.98 -16.86
CA VAL A 68 13.38 -18.80 -16.15
C VAL A 68 12.33 -17.67 -16.10
N PHE A 69 11.65 -17.40 -17.21
CA PHE A 69 10.58 -16.41 -17.25
C PHE A 69 9.43 -16.77 -16.29
N LEU A 70 9.01 -18.03 -16.27
CA LEU A 70 7.96 -18.52 -15.39
C LEU A 70 8.39 -18.47 -13.92
N ASP A 71 9.62 -18.89 -13.58
CA ASP A 71 10.18 -18.79 -12.23
C ASP A 71 10.07 -17.37 -11.69
N GLU A 72 10.47 -16.39 -12.49
CA GLU A 72 10.40 -15.00 -12.08
C GLU A 72 8.96 -14.53 -11.91
N LEU A 73 8.07 -14.87 -12.86
CA LEU A 73 6.67 -14.46 -12.81
C LEU A 73 5.92 -15.04 -11.60
N TYR A 74 6.15 -16.32 -11.29
CA TYR A 74 5.51 -16.99 -10.15
C TYR A 74 6.08 -16.54 -8.80
N LYS A 75 7.37 -16.22 -8.70
CA LYS A 75 7.93 -15.57 -7.49
C LYS A 75 7.26 -14.23 -7.22
N TYR A 76 6.94 -13.49 -8.26
CA TYR A 76 6.24 -12.22 -8.10
C TYR A 76 4.77 -12.39 -7.76
N GLU A 77 4.11 -13.43 -8.28
CA GLU A 77 2.78 -13.83 -7.82
C GLU A 77 2.77 -14.17 -6.33
N GLU A 78 3.75 -14.93 -5.85
CA GLU A 78 3.93 -15.21 -4.41
C GLU A 78 4.11 -13.92 -3.59
N PHE A 79 4.94 -12.99 -4.09
CA PHE A 79 5.09 -11.68 -3.47
C PHE A 79 3.75 -10.93 -3.39
N LEU A 80 2.96 -10.91 -4.47
CA LEU A 80 1.67 -10.22 -4.49
C LEU A 80 0.72 -10.76 -3.42
N ASP A 81 0.64 -12.09 -3.29
CA ASP A 81 -0.21 -12.72 -2.28
C ASP A 81 0.19 -12.31 -0.87
N ILE A 82 1.51 -12.32 -0.58
CA ILE A 82 2.06 -11.89 0.70
C ILE A 82 1.80 -10.41 0.94
N TYR A 83 2.07 -9.57 -0.07
CA TYR A 83 1.93 -8.12 -0.01
C TYR A 83 0.48 -7.71 0.26
N GLN A 84 -0.46 -8.21 -0.54
CA GLN A 84 -1.88 -7.88 -0.41
C GLN A 84 -2.46 -8.39 0.91
N SER A 85 -2.08 -9.60 1.34
CA SER A 85 -2.49 -10.14 2.64
C SER A 85 -1.94 -9.32 3.80
N SER A 86 -0.67 -8.92 3.73
CA SER A 86 0.00 -8.11 4.75
C SER A 86 -0.61 -6.72 4.84
N THR A 87 -0.87 -6.05 3.71
CA THR A 87 -1.57 -4.77 3.68
C THR A 87 -2.97 -4.88 4.26
N HIS A 88 -3.73 -5.93 3.92
CA HIS A 88 -5.05 -6.14 4.50
C HIS A 88 -4.99 -6.30 6.02
N MET A 89 -4.05 -7.08 6.54
CA MET A 89 -3.85 -7.27 7.98
C MET A 89 -3.53 -5.94 8.68
N VAL A 90 -2.57 -5.17 8.15
CA VAL A 90 -2.21 -3.85 8.68
C VAL A 90 -3.42 -2.91 8.71
N VAL A 91 -4.21 -2.88 7.64
CA VAL A 91 -5.44 -2.08 7.60
C VAL A 91 -6.42 -2.52 8.70
N GLN A 92 -6.60 -3.83 8.92
CA GLN A 92 -7.47 -4.31 10.00
C GLN A 92 -6.93 -3.96 11.40
N GLU A 93 -5.62 -4.01 11.61
CA GLU A 93 -5.00 -3.63 12.87
C GLU A 93 -5.21 -2.14 13.16
N LEU A 94 -4.95 -1.27 12.18
CA LEU A 94 -5.20 0.17 12.30
C LEU A 94 -6.67 0.46 12.61
N ARG A 95 -7.60 -0.20 11.93
CA ARG A 95 -9.05 -0.06 12.19
C ARG A 95 -9.42 -0.40 13.63
N LYS A 96 -8.86 -1.48 14.20
CA LYS A 96 -9.12 -1.88 15.60
C LYS A 96 -8.68 -0.79 16.58
N ASP A 97 -7.57 -0.12 16.29
CA ASP A 97 -7.02 0.94 17.14
C ASP A 97 -7.68 2.31 16.95
N MET A 98 -8.35 2.54 15.81
CA MET A 98 -8.84 3.86 15.42
C MET A 98 -9.76 4.52 16.45
N ARG A 99 -10.67 3.78 17.08
CA ARG A 99 -11.56 4.34 18.12
C ARG A 99 -10.79 4.80 19.35
N ARG A 100 -9.81 4.00 19.79
CA ARG A 100 -8.96 4.33 20.95
C ARG A 100 -8.09 5.54 20.67
N LEU A 101 -7.52 5.63 19.46
CA LEU A 101 -6.70 6.75 19.02
C LEU A 101 -7.52 8.04 18.84
N ASP A 102 -8.74 7.93 18.32
CA ASP A 102 -9.67 9.06 18.16
C ASP A 102 -9.96 9.72 19.52
N PHE A 103 -10.31 8.92 20.53
CA PHE A 103 -10.48 9.40 21.90
C PHE A 103 -9.21 10.03 22.46
N LYS A 104 -8.04 9.40 22.23
CA LYS A 104 -6.75 9.93 22.70
C LYS A 104 -6.45 11.31 22.10
N PHE A 105 -6.62 11.46 20.79
CA PHE A 105 -6.33 12.72 20.10
C PHE A 105 -7.34 13.81 20.47
N GLU A 106 -8.61 13.47 20.66
CA GLU A 106 -9.61 14.43 21.14
C GLU A 106 -9.30 14.93 22.55
N LYS A 107 -8.85 14.04 23.44
CA LYS A 107 -8.40 14.42 24.78
C LYS A 107 -7.15 15.31 24.73
N GLU A 108 -6.18 15.00 23.87
CA GLU A 108 -4.98 15.83 23.66
C GLU A 108 -5.37 17.25 23.20
N TYR A 109 -6.23 17.36 22.18
CA TYR A 109 -6.74 18.64 21.68
C TYR A 109 -7.48 19.45 22.74
N THR A 110 -8.41 18.82 23.46
CA THR A 110 -9.21 19.49 24.49
C THR A 110 -8.33 20.02 25.62
N LYS A 111 -7.30 19.26 26.02
CA LYS A 111 -6.33 19.70 27.02
C LYS A 111 -5.52 20.91 26.52
N ALA A 112 -5.01 20.86 25.30
CA ALA A 112 -4.26 21.97 24.71
C ALA A 112 -5.12 23.24 24.64
N LYS A 113 -6.36 23.12 24.16
CA LYS A 113 -7.32 24.22 24.07
C LYS A 113 -7.62 24.84 25.44
N THR A 114 -7.88 24.01 26.45
CA THR A 114 -8.15 24.50 27.81
C THR A 114 -6.97 25.28 28.40
N LEU A 115 -5.73 24.84 28.12
CA LEU A 115 -4.52 25.55 28.58
C LEU A 115 -4.34 26.89 27.88
N TYR A 116 -4.59 26.94 26.56
CA TYR A 116 -4.56 28.17 25.78
C TYR A 116 -5.63 29.17 26.25
N ASP A 117 -6.88 28.72 26.41
CA ASP A 117 -8.00 29.57 26.84
C ASP A 117 -7.75 30.16 28.23
N ARG A 118 -7.17 29.39 29.17
CA ARG A 118 -6.76 29.91 30.48
C ARG A 118 -5.66 30.96 30.37
N ALA A 119 -4.63 30.70 29.56
CA ALA A 119 -3.49 31.60 29.42
C ALA A 119 -3.90 32.98 28.86
N ILE A 120 -4.88 33.01 27.93
CA ILE A 120 -5.44 34.26 27.41
C ILE A 120 -6.24 35.01 28.49
N ASN A 121 -7.05 34.29 29.26
CA ASN A 121 -7.93 34.89 30.28
C ASN A 121 -7.17 35.43 31.50
N GLU A 122 -5.98 34.89 31.80
CA GLU A 122 -5.17 35.28 32.96
C GLU A 122 -4.37 36.60 32.75
N ILE A 123 -4.60 37.35 31.66
CA ILE A 123 -3.85 38.57 31.28
C ILE A 123 -2.34 38.30 31.35
N SER A 124 -1.87 37.42 30.46
CA SER A 124 -0.45 37.09 30.33
C SER A 124 0.24 38.05 29.36
N ASP A 125 1.10 38.94 29.87
CA ASP A 125 2.05 39.74 29.07
C ASP A 125 3.12 38.85 28.36
N ASN A 126 3.12 37.55 28.63
CA ASN A 126 4.01 36.58 28.00
C ASN A 126 3.43 36.08 26.66
N THR A 127 3.64 36.88 25.61
CA THR A 127 3.21 36.58 24.23
C THR A 127 3.82 35.30 23.68
N GLU A 128 5.09 35.03 23.96
CA GLU A 128 5.80 33.81 23.52
C GLU A 128 5.11 32.54 24.04
N ARG A 129 4.71 32.52 25.32
CA ARG A 129 3.98 31.39 25.90
C ARG A 129 2.61 31.20 25.24
N ILE A 130 1.91 32.29 24.92
CA ILE A 130 0.60 32.23 24.27
C ILE A 130 0.75 31.66 22.85
N ASP A 131 1.77 32.07 22.11
CA ASP A 131 2.05 31.58 20.76
C ASP A 131 2.38 30.08 20.76
N LEU A 132 3.23 29.61 21.68
CA LEU A 132 3.53 28.18 21.83
C LEU A 132 2.28 27.34 22.14
N LEU A 133 1.38 27.85 23.00
CA LEU A 133 0.12 27.18 23.30
C LEU A 133 -0.83 27.16 22.09
N LYS A 134 -0.86 28.25 21.31
CA LYS A 134 -1.64 28.33 20.08
C LYS A 134 -1.17 27.33 19.02
N ASP A 135 0.15 27.19 18.88
CA ASP A 135 0.76 26.20 17.98
C ASP A 135 0.41 24.78 18.44
N GLU A 136 0.49 24.49 19.73
CA GLU A 136 0.09 23.18 20.28
C GLU A 136 -1.40 22.87 20.04
N VAL A 137 -2.28 23.86 20.21
CA VAL A 137 -3.71 23.72 19.86
C VAL A 137 -3.87 23.40 18.39
N THR A 138 -3.16 24.10 17.51
CA THR A 138 -3.22 23.88 16.06
C THR A 138 -2.73 22.48 15.71
N ASN A 139 -1.57 22.07 16.25
CA ASN A 139 -0.98 20.75 16.00
C ASN A 139 -1.89 19.60 16.45
N THR A 140 -2.42 19.67 17.67
CA THR A 140 -3.32 18.65 18.21
C THR A 140 -4.65 18.59 17.46
N LYS A 141 -5.17 19.75 17.01
CA LYS A 141 -6.38 19.84 16.18
C LYS A 141 -6.16 19.21 14.81
N THR A 142 -5.07 19.56 14.11
CA THR A 142 -4.69 18.96 12.82
C THR A 142 -4.55 17.46 12.92
N LYS A 143 -3.86 16.97 13.96
CA LYS A 143 -3.69 15.54 14.22
C LYS A 143 -5.02 14.81 14.36
N LEU A 144 -5.97 15.39 15.10
CA LEU A 144 -7.32 14.84 15.25
C LEU A 144 -8.09 14.84 13.91
N ALA A 145 -8.04 15.92 13.13
CA ALA A 145 -8.68 15.98 11.82
C ALA A 145 -8.11 14.92 10.86
N CYS A 146 -6.78 14.85 10.73
CA CYS A 146 -6.13 13.85 9.88
C CYS A 146 -6.53 12.43 10.29
N HIS A 147 -6.53 12.15 11.59
CA HIS A 147 -6.94 10.85 12.11
C HIS A 147 -8.38 10.50 11.73
N ARG A 148 -9.31 11.44 11.87
CA ARG A 148 -10.72 11.21 11.56
C ARG A 148 -10.99 11.10 10.07
N TRP A 149 -10.30 11.89 9.26
CA TRP A 149 -10.32 11.73 7.80
C TRP A 149 -9.83 10.32 7.42
N MET A 150 -8.68 9.89 7.95
CA MET A 150 -8.14 8.55 7.71
C MET A 150 -9.12 7.47 8.19
N LYS A 151 -9.70 7.62 9.38
CA LYS A 151 -10.71 6.72 9.92
C LYS A 151 -11.90 6.55 8.98
N SER A 152 -12.42 7.64 8.42
CA SER A 152 -13.54 7.58 7.47
C SER A 152 -13.21 6.76 6.22
N LYS A 153 -11.97 6.83 5.71
CA LYS A 153 -11.55 6.02 4.57
C LYS A 153 -11.45 4.54 4.94
N PHE A 154 -10.79 4.26 6.07
CA PHE A 154 -10.54 2.90 6.54
C PHE A 154 -11.82 2.17 6.98
N GLU A 155 -12.90 2.89 7.33
CA GLU A 155 -14.20 2.28 7.61
C GLU A 155 -14.70 1.43 6.43
N HIS A 156 -14.39 1.82 5.19
CA HIS A 156 -14.76 1.10 3.97
C HIS A 156 -13.86 -0.10 3.66
N TYR A 157 -12.66 -0.19 4.25
CA TYR A 157 -11.69 -1.26 3.99
C TYR A 157 -11.88 -2.45 4.93
N THR A 158 -13.02 -3.12 4.80
CA THR A 158 -13.43 -4.21 5.71
C THR A 158 -12.92 -5.58 5.31
N THR A 159 -12.65 -5.81 4.03
CA THR A 159 -12.38 -7.14 3.49
C THR A 159 -11.11 -7.13 2.64
N LEU A 160 -10.55 -8.31 2.39
CA LEU A 160 -9.43 -8.47 1.46
C LEU A 160 -9.76 -7.93 0.06
N ASN A 161 -11.04 -7.95 -0.32
CA ASN A 161 -11.49 -7.41 -1.59
C ASN A 161 -11.17 -5.91 -1.75
N SER A 162 -11.12 -5.13 -0.66
CA SER A 162 -10.72 -3.72 -0.70
C SER A 162 -9.26 -3.51 -1.11
N ILE A 163 -8.42 -4.55 -1.02
CA ILE A 163 -7.02 -4.53 -1.47
C ILE A 163 -6.90 -5.12 -2.88
N LEU A 164 -7.66 -6.18 -3.18
CA LEU A 164 -7.64 -6.85 -4.49
C LEU A 164 -8.31 -6.02 -5.59
N ASN A 165 -9.38 -5.31 -5.23
CA ASN A 165 -10.14 -4.42 -6.09
C ASN A 165 -10.16 -3.03 -5.42
N PRO A 166 -9.01 -2.33 -5.43
CA PRO A 166 -8.83 -1.12 -4.65
C PRO A 166 -9.60 0.06 -5.25
N ASP A 167 -10.05 0.96 -4.39
CA ASP A 167 -10.45 2.30 -4.82
C ASP A 167 -9.21 3.14 -5.22
N PRO A 168 -9.39 4.33 -5.82
CA PRO A 168 -8.25 5.12 -6.28
C PRO A 168 -7.21 5.45 -5.20
N LEU A 169 -7.64 5.69 -3.95
CA LEU A 169 -6.76 6.14 -2.88
C LEU A 169 -5.87 5.00 -2.37
N ILE A 170 -6.46 3.84 -2.10
CA ILE A 170 -5.65 2.68 -1.69
C ILE A 170 -4.88 2.07 -2.85
N ALA A 171 -5.36 2.20 -4.09
CA ALA A 171 -4.59 1.82 -5.28
C ALA A 171 -3.32 2.65 -5.44
N GLU A 172 -3.38 3.95 -5.16
CA GLU A 172 -2.21 4.84 -5.18
C GLU A 172 -1.19 4.41 -4.12
N PHE A 173 -1.63 4.19 -2.88
CA PHE A 173 -0.77 3.65 -1.82
C PHE A 173 -0.12 2.32 -2.22
N LEU A 174 -0.92 1.37 -2.72
CA LEU A 174 -0.41 0.05 -3.12
C LEU A 174 0.66 0.16 -4.21
N LYS A 175 0.50 1.11 -5.13
CA LYS A 175 1.48 1.36 -6.18
C LYS A 175 2.77 1.96 -5.62
N GLU A 176 2.70 2.97 -4.77
CA GLU A 176 3.86 3.65 -4.19
C GLU A 176 4.67 2.73 -3.29
N ALA A 177 4.01 1.99 -2.40
CA ALA A 177 4.66 1.09 -1.44
C ALA A 177 5.19 -0.21 -2.08
N SER A 178 4.76 -0.56 -3.30
CA SER A 178 5.09 -1.84 -3.95
C SER A 178 6.59 -2.05 -4.16
N GLY A 179 7.35 -1.00 -4.49
CA GLY A 179 8.78 -1.09 -4.79
C GLY A 179 9.59 -1.50 -3.56
N ALA A 180 9.48 -0.74 -2.48
CA ALA A 180 10.18 -1.04 -1.22
C ALA A 180 9.72 -2.37 -0.60
N SER A 181 8.41 -2.68 -0.71
CA SER A 181 7.86 -3.98 -0.28
C SER A 181 8.49 -5.14 -1.05
N TYR A 182 8.65 -4.99 -2.36
CA TYR A 182 9.28 -6.00 -3.20
C TYR A 182 10.77 -6.16 -2.89
N ASP A 183 11.46 -5.08 -2.54
CA ASP A 183 12.85 -5.14 -2.09
C ASP A 183 13.02 -5.90 -0.78
N LEU A 184 12.11 -5.73 0.18
CA LEU A 184 12.08 -6.52 1.41
C LEU A 184 11.86 -8.00 1.13
N PHE A 185 10.93 -8.32 0.22
CA PHE A 185 10.67 -9.70 -0.21
C PHE A 185 11.92 -10.35 -0.82
N LYS A 186 12.58 -9.70 -1.78
CA LYS A 186 13.83 -10.20 -2.39
C LYS A 186 14.97 -10.40 -1.39
N GLN A 187 15.00 -9.62 -0.31
CA GLN A 187 15.98 -9.73 0.75
C GLN A 187 15.65 -10.81 1.79
N ASN A 188 14.56 -11.57 1.60
CA ASN A 188 14.01 -12.51 2.57
C ASN A 188 13.71 -11.86 3.94
N LYS A 189 13.22 -10.61 3.93
CA LYS A 189 12.86 -9.83 5.12
C LYS A 189 11.34 -9.62 5.23
N VAL A 190 10.59 -10.66 4.89
CA VAL A 190 9.11 -10.61 4.86
C VAL A 190 8.53 -10.30 6.24
N GLU A 191 9.21 -10.71 7.31
CA GLU A 191 8.85 -10.40 8.69
C GLU A 191 8.84 -8.89 9.02
N LYS A 192 9.56 -8.08 8.23
CA LYS A 192 9.59 -6.61 8.39
C LYS A 192 8.50 -5.90 7.60
N LEU A 193 7.83 -6.62 6.69
CA LEU A 193 6.89 -6.04 5.74
C LEU A 193 5.71 -5.37 6.45
N SER A 194 5.09 -6.03 7.44
CA SER A 194 3.94 -5.46 8.16
C SER A 194 4.28 -4.15 8.87
N GLY A 195 5.43 -4.07 9.55
CA GLY A 195 5.86 -2.85 10.24
C GLY A 195 6.19 -1.71 9.27
N TYR A 196 6.82 -2.04 8.14
CA TYR A 196 7.02 -1.09 7.04
C TYR A 196 5.68 -0.56 6.53
N LEU A 197 4.76 -1.44 6.12
CA LEU A 197 3.46 -1.06 5.58
C LEU A 197 2.62 -0.27 6.56
N GLN A 198 2.68 -0.59 7.86
CA GLN A 198 1.98 0.15 8.89
C GLN A 198 2.48 1.60 8.99
N THR A 199 3.80 1.81 8.93
CA THR A 199 4.37 3.16 8.99
C THR A 199 4.03 3.93 7.72
N ASP A 200 4.25 3.31 6.57
CA ASP A 200 4.09 3.89 5.24
C ASP A 200 2.62 4.28 4.97
N ILE A 201 1.65 3.43 5.33
CA ILE A 201 0.23 3.74 5.14
C ILE A 201 -0.24 4.87 6.05
N ILE A 202 0.27 4.97 7.29
CA ILE A 202 -0.07 6.08 8.20
C ILE A 202 0.46 7.39 7.62
N GLU A 203 1.72 7.40 7.18
CA GLU A 203 2.35 8.59 6.59
C GLU A 203 1.63 9.02 5.31
N PHE A 204 1.38 8.08 4.38
CA PHE A 204 0.66 8.36 3.14
C PHE A 204 -0.72 8.98 3.40
N TYR A 205 -1.55 8.36 4.25
CA TYR A 205 -2.89 8.88 4.55
C TYR A 205 -2.83 10.19 5.32
N HIS A 206 -1.84 10.40 6.19
CA HIS A 206 -1.65 11.66 6.87
C HIS A 206 -1.36 12.80 5.89
N LEU A 207 -0.44 12.60 4.94
CA LEU A 207 -0.10 13.59 3.92
C LEU A 207 -1.29 13.89 3.01
N LYS A 208 -2.06 12.88 2.60
CA LYS A 208 -3.28 13.07 1.81
C LYS A 208 -4.32 13.87 2.59
N ALA A 209 -4.54 13.53 3.86
CA ALA A 209 -5.47 14.24 4.72
C ALA A 209 -5.17 15.74 4.79
N LEU A 210 -3.91 16.13 4.97
CA LEU A 210 -3.51 17.55 5.06
C LEU A 210 -3.94 18.40 3.86
N SER A 211 -4.12 17.79 2.69
CA SER A 211 -4.60 18.49 1.48
C SER A 211 -6.12 18.57 1.33
N GLU A 212 -6.87 17.79 2.13
CA GLU A 212 -8.33 17.65 2.01
C GLU A 212 -9.10 18.13 3.23
N ILE A 213 -8.48 18.17 4.41
CA ILE A 213 -9.18 18.49 5.66
C ILE A 213 -9.47 19.98 5.79
N ASP A 214 -10.67 20.29 6.27
CA ASP A 214 -10.96 21.56 6.91
C ASP A 214 -10.80 21.41 8.42
N ILE A 215 -9.70 21.93 8.95
CA ILE A 215 -9.35 21.84 10.37
C ILE A 215 -10.39 22.56 11.23
N ASP A 216 -11.13 23.54 10.70
CA ASP A 216 -12.10 24.32 11.47
C ASP A 216 -13.45 23.64 11.64
N SER A 217 -13.71 22.59 10.87
CA SER A 217 -14.95 21.81 10.91
C SER A 217 -15.00 20.69 11.98
N ILE A 218 -13.96 20.53 12.80
CA ILE A 218 -13.87 19.41 13.76
C ILE A 218 -14.83 19.58 14.95
N GLU A 219 -15.75 18.63 15.11
CA GLU A 219 -16.65 18.53 16.28
C GLU A 219 -16.10 17.59 17.37
N LEU A 220 -16.40 17.81 18.64
CA LEU A 220 -16.00 16.88 19.72
C LEU A 220 -17.03 15.75 19.85
N ASN A 221 -16.58 14.49 19.93
CA ASN A 221 -17.44 13.31 19.94
C ASN A 221 -17.53 12.62 21.30
N TYR A 222 -16.57 12.86 22.21
CA TYR A 222 -16.44 12.14 23.47
C TYR A 222 -16.44 13.06 24.67
N ILE A 223 -16.03 14.31 24.49
CA ILE A 223 -15.98 15.30 25.56
C ILE A 223 -17.07 16.32 25.29
N ASP A 224 -18.28 16.02 25.79
CA ASP A 224 -19.37 17.00 25.84
C ASP A 224 -18.94 18.17 26.72
N LYS A 225 -18.90 19.37 26.13
CA LYS A 225 -18.88 20.71 26.76
C LYS A 225 -18.12 20.78 28.10
N ILE A 226 -16.83 21.11 28.05
CA ILE A 226 -16.19 21.85 29.14
C ILE A 226 -16.44 23.34 28.89
#